data_AF-A0A149UY73-F1
#
_entry.id   AF-A0A149UY73-F1
#
_cell.length_a   1.000
_cell.length_b   1.000
_cell.length_c   1.000
_cell.angle_alpha   90.00
_cell.angle_beta   90.00
_cell.angle_gamma   90.00
#
_symmetry.space_group_name_H-M   'P 1'
#
loop_
_entity.id
_entity.type
_entity.pdbx_description
1 polymer ?
#
loop_
_entity_poly.entity_id
_entity_poly.type
_entity_poly.pdbx_seq_one_letter_code
_entity_poly.pdbx_strand_id
1 'polypeptide(L)'
;MNFLLLWHTYGDFLLGPGGLAAGWYGRLAATRAQTRRDRLDAGSQALTLAGILAAREQDQAAAVEALRRREWVLAGSVQDVYAEAIAARLIIYDLDATAGRPVRQFRPLPPYPFPAQGNDPAAGATVADTAEPGGDNH
;
A
#
# COMPACT_ATOMS: atom_id res chain seq x y z
N MET A 1 40.93 -54.72 53.77
CA MET A 1 40.81 -53.61 52.80
C MET A 1 39.47 -52.93 53.06
N ASN A 2 39.47 -51.70 53.60
CA ASN A 2 38.32 -51.15 54.32
C ASN A 2 37.36 -50.40 53.38
N PHE A 3 36.22 -51.02 53.05
CA PHE A 3 35.21 -50.51 52.11
C PHE A 3 34.60 -49.16 52.54
N LEU A 4 34.53 -48.90 53.85
CA LEU A 4 34.00 -47.67 54.43
C LEU A 4 34.88 -46.43 54.14
N LEU A 5 36.20 -46.60 54.08
CA LEU A 5 37.13 -45.52 53.74
C LEU A 5 37.06 -45.16 52.26
N LEU A 6 36.88 -46.16 51.38
CA LEU A 6 36.69 -45.93 49.96
C LEU A 6 35.38 -45.17 49.70
N TRP A 7 34.31 -45.52 50.41
CA TRP A 7 33.00 -44.88 50.29
C TRP A 7 33.00 -43.41 50.70
N HIS A 8 33.60 -43.07 51.85
CA HIS A 8 33.71 -41.68 52.30
C HIS A 8 34.58 -40.83 51.36
N THR A 9 35.69 -41.38 50.86
CA THR A 9 36.60 -40.64 49.98
C THR A 9 35.97 -40.34 48.62
N TYR A 10 35.21 -41.28 48.05
CA TYR A 10 34.46 -41.06 46.81
C TYR A 10 33.22 -40.17 47.03
N GLY A 11 32.54 -40.31 48.17
CA GLY A 11 31.40 -39.48 48.56
C GLY A 11 31.77 -38.00 48.68
N ASP A 12 32.86 -37.68 49.38
CA ASP A 12 33.35 -36.30 49.53
C ASP A 12 33.88 -35.72 48.21
N PHE A 13 34.42 -36.54 47.31
CA PHE A 13 34.84 -36.08 45.99
C PHE A 13 33.66 -35.76 45.06
N LEU A 14 32.59 -36.57 45.13
CA LEU A 14 31.33 -36.36 44.42
C LEU A 14 30.53 -35.17 44.98
N LEU A 15 30.51 -34.98 46.29
CA LEU A 15 29.85 -33.85 46.96
C LEU A 15 30.67 -32.55 46.90
N GLY A 16 31.99 -32.65 46.77
CA GLY A 16 32.91 -31.52 46.72
C GLY A 16 33.20 -31.04 45.27
N PRO A 17 34.48 -31.02 44.83
CA PRO A 17 34.86 -30.42 43.56
C PRO A 17 34.25 -31.12 42.33
N GLY A 18 33.96 -32.42 42.40
CA GLY A 18 33.30 -33.17 41.32
C GLY A 18 31.85 -32.73 41.11
N GLY A 19 31.10 -32.50 42.19
CA GLY A 19 29.72 -32.00 42.14
C GLY A 19 29.63 -30.56 41.64
N LEU A 20 30.58 -29.71 42.05
CA LEU A 20 30.68 -28.33 41.54
C LEU A 20 31.03 -28.29 40.04
N ALA A 21 31.96 -29.14 39.60
CA ALA A 21 32.29 -29.27 38.17
C ALA A 21 31.09 -29.77 37.37
N ALA A 22 30.41 -30.83 37.83
CA ALA A 22 29.20 -31.34 37.20
C ALA A 22 28.08 -30.29 37.13
N GLY A 23 27.89 -29.50 38.20
CA GLY A 23 26.95 -28.38 38.23
C GLY A 23 27.31 -27.25 37.25
N TRP A 24 28.60 -26.93 37.10
CA TRP A 24 29.07 -25.92 36.14
C TRP A 24 28.87 -26.36 34.70
N TYR A 25 29.22 -27.61 34.37
CA TYR A 25 28.96 -28.19 33.05
C TYR A 25 27.46 -28.28 32.74
N GLY A 26 26.64 -28.66 33.72
CA GLY A 26 25.18 -28.66 33.59
C GLY A 26 24.62 -27.26 33.33
N ARG A 27 25.11 -26.25 34.04
CA ARG A 27 24.72 -24.84 33.83
C ARG A 27 25.14 -24.33 32.43
N LEU A 28 26.33 -24.70 31.96
CA LEU A 28 26.81 -24.34 30.62
C LEU A 28 26.02 -25.04 29.51
N ALA A 29 25.61 -26.30 29.73
CA ALA A 29 24.74 -27.03 28.82
C ALA A 29 23.32 -26.43 28.80
N ALA A 30 22.79 -26.06 29.96
CA ALA A 30 21.49 -25.39 30.08
C ALA A 30 21.48 -24.03 29.36
N THR A 31 22.51 -23.20 29.53
CA THR A 31 22.60 -21.90 28.81
C THR A 31 22.70 -22.10 27.30
N ARG A 32 23.45 -23.11 26.84
CA ARG A 32 23.49 -23.45 25.40
C ARG A 32 22.15 -23.95 24.88
N ALA A 33 21.43 -24.75 25.65
CA ALA A 33 20.09 -25.20 25.27
C ALA A 33 19.11 -24.03 25.21
N GLN A 34 19.19 -23.10 26.16
CA GLN A 34 18.31 -21.94 26.23
C GLN A 34 18.53 -20.97 25.07
N THR A 35 19.78 -20.62 24.77
CA THR A 35 20.11 -19.80 23.59
C THR A 35 19.65 -20.41 22.26
N ARG A 36 19.64 -21.75 22.13
CA ARG A 36 19.08 -22.42 20.95
C ARG A 36 17.56 -22.26 20.88
N ARG A 37 16.86 -22.36 22.02
CA ARG A 37 15.42 -22.13 22.09
C ARG A 37 15.07 -20.68 21.78
N ASP A 38 15.77 -19.73 22.38
CA ASP A 38 15.53 -18.30 22.15
C ASP A 38 15.68 -17.92 20.66
N ARG A 39 16.65 -18.54 19.97
CA ARG A 39 16.82 -18.36 18.51
C ARG A 39 15.67 -18.97 17.70
N LEU A 40 15.18 -20.14 18.09
CA LEU A 40 14.03 -20.76 17.43
C LEU A 40 12.75 -19.95 17.66
N ASP A 41 12.55 -19.45 18.89
CA ASP A 41 11.41 -18.60 19.24
C ASP A 41 11.47 -17.27 18.50
N ALA A 42 12.63 -16.61 18.47
CA ALA A 42 12.84 -15.40 17.67
C ALA A 42 12.59 -15.64 16.16
N GLY A 43 13.04 -16.79 15.64
CA GLY A 43 12.76 -17.19 14.27
C GLY A 43 11.26 -17.39 13.99
N SER A 44 10.55 -18.04 14.91
CA SER A 44 9.10 -18.23 14.80
C SER A 44 8.35 -16.90 14.82
N GLN A 45 8.75 -15.97 15.70
CA GLN A 45 8.18 -14.63 15.77
C GLN A 45 8.44 -13.85 14.48
N ALA A 46 9.65 -13.91 13.94
CA ALA A 46 9.98 -13.28 12.66
C ALA A 46 9.12 -13.82 11.51
N LEU A 47 8.90 -15.14 11.44
CA LEU A 47 8.02 -15.76 10.44
C LEU A 47 6.56 -15.32 10.62
N THR A 48 6.06 -15.22 11.85
CA THR A 48 4.69 -14.73 12.08
C THR A 48 4.52 -13.28 11.65
N LEU A 49 5.50 -12.41 11.93
CA LEU A 49 5.48 -11.02 11.48
C LEU A 49 5.56 -10.92 9.96
N ALA A 50 6.44 -11.71 9.33
CA ALA A 50 6.52 -11.77 7.87
C ALA A 50 5.20 -12.22 7.24
N GLY A 51 4.52 -13.21 7.83
CA GLY A 51 3.19 -13.65 7.39
C GLY A 51 2.13 -12.54 7.51
N ILE A 52 2.12 -11.80 8.62
CA ILE A 52 1.19 -10.67 8.83
C ILE A 52 1.47 -9.53 7.83
N LEU A 53 2.75 -9.21 7.60
CA LEU A 53 3.16 -8.19 6.64
C LEU A 53 2.79 -8.59 5.22
N ALA A 54 3.08 -9.83 4.82
CA ALA A 54 2.72 -10.34 3.51
C ALA A 54 1.20 -10.30 3.26
N ALA A 55 0.38 -10.65 4.26
CA ALA A 55 -1.08 -10.54 4.16
C ALA A 55 -1.52 -9.08 3.96
N ARG A 56 -0.96 -8.13 4.73
CA ARG A 56 -1.25 -6.71 4.58
C ARG A 56 -0.84 -6.16 3.21
N GLU A 57 0.33 -6.56 2.71
CA GLU A 57 0.81 -6.17 1.38
C GLU A 57 -0.12 -6.71 0.28
N GLN A 58 -0.60 -7.94 0.41
CA GLN A 58 -1.57 -8.52 -0.54
C GLN A 58 -2.90 -7.76 -0.53
N ASP A 59 -3.42 -7.41 0.65
CA ASP A 59 -4.65 -6.62 0.77
C ASP A 59 -4.49 -5.22 0.16
N GLN A 60 -3.34 -4.57 0.41
CA GLN A 60 -3.03 -3.27 -0.16
C GLN A 60 -2.89 -3.33 -1.68
N ALA A 61 -2.20 -4.35 -2.21
CA ALA A 61 -2.06 -4.57 -3.64
C ALA A 61 -3.43 -4.80 -4.30
N ALA A 62 -4.31 -5.59 -3.67
CA ALA A 62 -5.66 -5.83 -4.15
C ALA A 62 -6.52 -4.55 -4.16
N ALA A 63 -6.38 -3.70 -3.13
CA ALA A 63 -7.08 -2.41 -3.05
C ALA A 63 -6.62 -1.45 -4.15
N VAL A 64 -5.31 -1.34 -4.39
CA VAL A 64 -4.75 -0.51 -5.48
C VAL A 64 -5.23 -1.01 -6.84
N GLU A 65 -5.22 -2.31 -7.07
CA GLU A 65 -5.68 -2.90 -8.34
C GLU A 65 -7.19 -2.67 -8.56
N ALA A 66 -7.99 -2.71 -7.49
CA ALA A 66 -9.41 -2.37 -7.56
C ALA A 66 -9.63 -0.89 -7.91
N LEU A 67 -8.88 0.03 -7.29
CA LEU A 67 -8.94 1.46 -7.61
C LEU A 67 -8.53 1.72 -9.06
N ARG A 68 -7.42 1.13 -9.48
CA ARG A 68 -6.92 1.25 -10.85
C ARG A 68 -7.96 0.78 -11.87
N ARG A 69 -8.57 -0.40 -11.65
CA ARG A 69 -9.65 -0.88 -12.53
C ARG A 69 -10.84 0.08 -12.61
N ARG A 70 -11.23 0.71 -11.50
CA ARG A 70 -12.30 1.73 -11.50
C ARG A 70 -11.91 2.96 -12.31
N GLU A 71 -10.67 3.43 -12.17
CA GLU A 71 -10.16 4.55 -12.96
C GLU A 71 -10.17 4.26 -14.46
N TRP A 72 -9.76 3.05 -14.87
CA TRP A 72 -9.81 2.64 -16.28
C TRP A 72 -11.23 2.63 -16.84
N VAL A 73 -12.19 2.09 -16.09
CA VAL A 73 -13.61 2.08 -16.50
C VAL A 73 -14.15 3.50 -16.59
N LEU A 74 -13.83 4.36 -15.63
CA LEU A 74 -14.24 5.77 -15.64
C LEU A 74 -13.66 6.50 -16.86
N ALA A 75 -12.36 6.35 -17.12
CA ALA A 75 -11.69 6.97 -18.26
C ALA A 75 -12.34 6.55 -19.60
N GLY A 76 -12.70 5.27 -19.76
CA GLY A 76 -13.44 4.78 -20.93
C GLY A 76 -14.81 5.47 -21.07
N SER A 77 -15.60 5.50 -19.99
CA SER A 77 -16.92 6.15 -20.03
C SER A 77 -16.85 7.66 -20.34
N VAL A 78 -15.82 8.35 -19.84
CA VAL A 78 -15.59 9.77 -20.14
C VAL A 78 -15.24 9.94 -21.61
N GLN A 79 -14.39 9.08 -22.17
CA GLN A 79 -14.03 9.13 -23.58
C GLN A 79 -15.26 8.97 -24.49
N ASP A 80 -16.16 8.05 -24.16
CA ASP A 80 -17.39 7.83 -24.93
C ASP A 80 -18.29 9.07 -24.91
N VAL A 81 -18.48 9.70 -23.74
CA VAL A 81 -19.27 10.94 -23.61
C VAL A 81 -18.63 12.09 -24.41
N TYR A 82 -17.29 12.19 -24.41
CA TYR A 82 -16.60 13.22 -25.20
C TYR A 82 -16.75 12.98 -26.70
N ALA A 83 -16.64 11.72 -27.14
CA ALA A 83 -16.85 11.36 -28.54
C ALA A 83 -18.27 11.71 -29.00
N GLU A 84 -19.29 11.38 -28.19
CA GLU A 84 -20.68 11.72 -28.48
C GLU A 84 -20.92 13.24 -28.50
N ALA A 85 -20.35 13.97 -27.55
CA ALA A 85 -20.47 15.43 -27.50
C ALA A 85 -19.82 16.11 -28.73
N ILE A 86 -18.68 15.60 -29.20
CA ILE A 86 -18.04 16.11 -30.41
C ILE A 86 -18.87 15.75 -31.65
N ALA A 87 -19.37 14.52 -31.75
CA ALA A 87 -20.21 14.09 -32.85
C ALA A 87 -21.49 14.94 -32.96
N ALA A 88 -22.18 15.19 -31.85
CA ALA A 88 -23.36 16.05 -31.83
C ALA A 88 -23.04 17.48 -32.30
N ARG A 89 -21.90 18.05 -31.90
CA ARG A 89 -21.46 19.37 -32.36
C ARG A 89 -21.22 19.39 -33.87
N LEU A 90 -20.59 18.35 -34.41
CA LEU A 90 -20.34 18.23 -35.86
C LEU A 90 -21.65 18.14 -36.66
N ILE A 91 -22.64 17.38 -36.16
CA ILE A 91 -23.97 17.29 -36.80
C ILE A 91 -24.64 18.67 -36.83
N ILE A 92 -24.60 19.42 -35.73
CA ILE A 92 -25.20 20.76 -35.70
C ILE A 92 -24.48 21.70 -36.67
N TYR A 93 -23.15 21.60 -36.77
CA TYR A 93 -22.39 22.40 -37.73
C TYR A 93 -22.77 22.10 -39.19
N ASP A 94 -22.97 20.84 -39.53
CA ASP A 94 -23.42 20.44 -40.88
C ASP A 94 -24.85 20.95 -41.16
N LEU A 95 -25.74 20.90 -40.16
CA LEU A 95 -27.10 21.45 -40.26
C LEU A 95 -27.11 22.98 -40.39
N ASP A 96 -26.28 23.70 -39.64
CA ASP A 96 -26.19 25.16 -39.74
C ASP A 96 -25.57 25.56 -41.10
N ALA A 97 -24.59 24.81 -41.62
CA ALA A 97 -24.00 25.03 -42.93
C ALA A 97 -25.00 24.82 -44.07
N THR A 98 -25.78 23.72 -44.03
CA THR A 98 -26.83 23.44 -45.03
C THR A 98 -27.97 24.46 -44.98
N ALA A 99 -28.27 25.02 -43.81
CA ALA A 99 -29.26 26.08 -43.63
C ALA A 99 -28.74 27.50 -43.92
N GLY A 100 -27.46 27.67 -44.27
CA GLY A 100 -26.84 28.98 -44.50
C GLY A 100 -26.77 29.87 -43.26
N ARG A 101 -26.75 29.27 -42.07
CA ARG A 101 -26.70 29.97 -40.78
C ARG A 101 -25.25 30.18 -40.34
N PRO A 102 -24.96 31.22 -39.52
CA PRO A 102 -23.64 31.38 -38.92
C PRO A 102 -23.31 30.24 -37.97
N VAL A 103 -22.03 29.86 -37.90
CA VAL A 103 -21.50 28.78 -37.08
C VAL A 103 -21.72 29.08 -35.59
N ARG A 104 -22.40 28.19 -34.86
CA ARG A 104 -22.66 28.35 -33.42
C ARG A 104 -21.42 28.07 -32.58
N GLN A 105 -21.10 28.94 -31.63
CA GLN A 105 -20.01 28.67 -30.70
C GLN A 105 -20.50 27.79 -29.54
N PHE A 106 -19.97 26.57 -29.43
CA PHE A 106 -20.22 25.69 -28.30
C PHE A 106 -19.22 25.96 -27.17
N ARG A 107 -19.68 25.86 -25.91
CA ARG A 107 -18.78 25.89 -24.75
C ARG A 107 -17.70 24.81 -24.88
N PRO A 108 -16.42 25.09 -24.61
CA PRO A 108 -15.37 24.08 -24.65
C PRO A 108 -15.69 22.93 -23.70
N LEU A 109 -15.31 21.71 -24.10
CA LEU A 109 -15.40 20.55 -23.23
C LEU A 109 -14.44 20.77 -22.04
N PRO A 110 -14.81 20.35 -20.82
CA PRO A 110 -13.89 20.46 -19.69
C PRO A 110 -12.60 19.67 -19.97
N PRO A 111 -11.45 20.05 -19.41
CA PRO A 111 -10.24 19.24 -19.53
C PRO A 111 -10.33 17.99 -18.65
N TYR A 112 -9.91 16.83 -19.19
CA TYR A 112 -9.70 15.60 -18.43
C TYR A 112 -8.19 15.43 -18.13
N PRO A 113 -7.79 14.96 -16.92
CA PRO A 113 -8.62 14.63 -15.77
C PRO A 113 -9.29 15.85 -15.15
N PHE A 114 -10.52 15.68 -14.67
CA PHE A 114 -11.24 16.77 -14.02
C PHE A 114 -10.46 17.20 -12.77
N PRO A 115 -10.22 18.51 -12.57
CA PRO A 115 -9.56 18.98 -11.35
C PRO A 115 -10.38 18.52 -10.15
N ALA A 116 -9.70 18.05 -9.11
CA ALA A 116 -10.35 17.65 -7.87
C ALA A 116 -11.18 18.84 -7.38
N GLN A 117 -12.50 18.66 -7.35
CA GLN A 117 -13.41 19.65 -6.80
C GLN A 117 -13.10 19.69 -5.30
N GLY A 118 -12.26 20.64 -4.89
CA GLY A 118 -12.17 21.01 -3.49
C GLY A 118 -13.58 21.33 -3.00
N ASN A 119 -13.87 21.01 -1.74
CA ASN A 119 -15.18 21.25 -1.11
C ASN A 119 -15.52 22.75 -0.95
N ASP A 120 -14.95 23.63 -1.77
CA ASP A 120 -15.29 25.03 -1.84
C ASP A 120 -16.45 25.22 -2.83
N PRO A 121 -17.62 25.69 -2.38
CA PRO A 121 -18.80 25.92 -3.23
C PRO A 121 -18.62 27.03 -4.28
N ALA A 122 -17.41 27.59 -4.43
CA ALA A 122 -17.05 28.62 -5.40
C ALA A 122 -16.40 28.07 -6.69
N ALA A 123 -15.96 26.81 -6.72
CA ALA A 123 -15.24 26.25 -7.88
C ALA A 123 -16.12 25.97 -9.12
N GLY A 124 -17.44 26.12 -9.00
CA GLY A 124 -18.39 25.97 -10.11
C GLY A 124 -18.50 27.19 -11.04
N ALA A 125 -17.89 28.34 -10.68
CA ALA A 125 -18.11 29.61 -11.38
C ALA A 125 -16.87 30.21 -12.06
N THR A 126 -15.65 29.78 -11.71
CA THR A 126 -14.43 30.54 -12.07
C THR A 126 -13.70 30.09 -13.34
N VAL A 127 -14.23 29.14 -14.12
CA VAL A 127 -13.70 28.85 -15.48
C VAL A 127 -14.44 29.64 -16.57
N ALA A 128 -15.45 30.42 -16.21
CA ALA A 128 -16.20 31.25 -17.15
C ALA A 128 -15.56 32.63 -17.42
N ASP A 129 -14.48 32.99 -16.72
CA ASP A 129 -13.95 34.37 -16.70
C ASP A 129 -12.51 34.51 -17.26
N THR A 130 -12.10 33.61 -18.16
CA THR A 130 -11.01 33.91 -19.10
C THR A 130 -11.61 34.19 -20.47
N ALA A 131 -12.53 35.15 -20.52
CA ALA A 131 -12.85 35.87 -21.74
C ALA A 131 -11.83 37.00 -21.85
N GLU A 132 -10.83 36.83 -22.71
CA GLU A 132 -10.08 37.98 -23.22
C GLU A 132 -11.10 39.00 -23.79
N PRO A 133 -11.06 40.27 -23.39
CA PRO A 133 -11.93 41.27 -23.95
C PRO A 133 -11.42 41.63 -25.36
N GLY A 134 -12.21 41.28 -26.38
CA GLY A 134 -12.13 41.92 -27.69
C GLY A 134 -12.30 43.42 -27.52
N GLY A 135 -11.24 44.16 -27.83
CA GLY A 135 -11.19 45.61 -27.83
C GLY A 135 -10.69 46.11 -29.19
N ASP A 136 -11.43 45.80 -30.24
CA ASP A 136 -11.40 46.46 -31.53
C ASP A 136 -12.41 47.62 -31.51
N ASN A 137 -11.89 48.85 -31.68
CA ASN A 137 -12.40 49.88 -32.60
C ASN A 137 -11.82 51.27 -32.25
N HIS A 138 -10.84 51.73 -33.05
CA HIS A 138 -10.95 52.93 -33.90
C HIS A 138 -9.70 53.10 -34.78
#